data_AF-A0A285CNY0-F1
#
_entry.id   AF-A0A285CNY0-F1
#
_cell.length_a   1.000
_cell.length_b   1.000
_cell.length_c   1.000
_cell.angle_alpha   90.00
_cell.angle_beta   90.00
_cell.angle_gamma   90.00
#
_symmetry.space_group_name_H-M   'P 1'
#
loop_
_entity.id
_entity.type
_entity.pdbx_description
1 polymer ?
#
loop_
_entity_poly.entity_id
_entity_poly.type
_entity_poly.pdbx_seq_one_letter_code
_entity_poly.pdbx_strand_id
1 'polypeptide(L)'
;MYRKSKGLFALMMGLIISFLLIQPSLANSEAILEKQAEIDQYLFVDHLDEIEEMGIHVTHTSPVDTYVEIGISPYSDEHAEYLTEIFGAEFVKVVEGQQAVTLTTGADTVSPETAINNHTEETSGSTSASVWWFTGIGAVLLAVVLFTVIRRRKQTVS
;
A
#
# COMPACT_ATOMS: atom_id res chain seq x y z
N MET A 1 -8.65 -9.42 -53.41
CA MET A 1 -7.44 -9.97 -52.76
C MET A 1 -7.43 -9.58 -51.28
N TYR A 2 -8.23 -10.26 -50.44
CA TYR A 2 -8.48 -9.89 -49.04
C TYR A 2 -8.40 -11.15 -48.15
N ARG A 3 -7.18 -11.64 -47.90
CA ARG A 3 -6.97 -12.92 -47.16
C ARG A 3 -5.83 -12.91 -46.13
N LYS A 4 -5.23 -11.75 -45.81
CA LYS A 4 -4.06 -11.67 -44.89
C LYS A 4 -4.25 -10.81 -43.62
N SER A 5 -5.34 -10.05 -43.48
CA SER A 5 -5.56 -9.17 -42.32
C SER A 5 -6.18 -9.85 -41.10
N LYS A 6 -6.79 -11.03 -41.26
CA LYS A 6 -7.52 -11.71 -40.17
C LYS A 6 -6.60 -12.19 -39.02
N GLY A 7 -5.35 -12.57 -39.32
CA GLY A 7 -4.40 -13.03 -38.31
C GLY A 7 -3.83 -11.91 -37.43
N LEU A 8 -3.62 -10.71 -38.00
CA LEU A 8 -3.07 -9.57 -37.27
C LEU A 8 -4.09 -8.99 -36.27
N PHE A 9 -5.38 -8.99 -36.64
CA PHE A 9 -6.46 -8.55 -35.77
C PHE A 9 -6.68 -9.51 -34.59
N ALA A 10 -6.54 -10.82 -34.81
CA ALA A 10 -6.64 -11.82 -33.75
C ALA A 10 -5.49 -11.70 -32.73
N LEU A 11 -4.27 -11.42 -33.19
CA LEU A 11 -3.11 -11.23 -32.32
C LEU A 11 -3.21 -9.91 -31.51
N MET A 12 -3.70 -8.83 -32.14
CA MET A 12 -3.96 -7.56 -31.43
C MET A 12 -5.08 -7.69 -30.40
N MET A 13 -6.19 -8.36 -30.73
CA MET A 13 -7.28 -8.62 -29.77
C MET A 13 -6.85 -9.53 -28.62
N GLY A 14 -6.04 -10.57 -28.89
CA GLY A 14 -5.47 -11.42 -27.85
C GLY A 14 -4.56 -10.66 -26.89
N LEU A 15 -3.75 -9.72 -27.40
CA LEU A 15 -2.88 -8.89 -26.56
C LEU A 15 -3.67 -7.87 -25.73
N ILE A 16 -4.75 -7.30 -26.26
CA ILE A 16 -5.64 -6.39 -25.54
C ILE A 16 -6.38 -7.12 -24.41
N ILE A 17 -6.90 -8.32 -24.66
CA ILE A 17 -7.59 -9.13 -23.65
C ILE A 17 -6.62 -9.58 -22.56
N SER A 18 -5.39 -9.95 -22.92
CA SER A 18 -4.34 -10.30 -21.94
C SER A 18 -3.86 -9.12 -21.10
N PHE A 19 -3.92 -7.88 -21.62
CA PHE A 19 -3.55 -6.66 -20.90
C PHE A 19 -4.71 -6.12 -20.04
N LEU A 20 -5.96 -6.34 -20.46
CA LEU A 20 -7.16 -5.91 -19.71
C LEU A 20 -7.40 -6.71 -18.42
N LEU A 21 -6.86 -7.93 -18.32
CA LEU A 21 -6.93 -8.76 -17.11
C LEU A 21 -5.95 -8.35 -16.00
N ILE A 22 -5.12 -7.33 -16.22
CA ILE A 22 -3.93 -7.10 -15.37
C ILE A 22 -4.07 -5.97 -14.34
N GLN A 23 -5.16 -5.18 -14.23
CA GLN A 23 -5.19 -4.11 -13.20
C GLN A 23 -6.52 -3.94 -12.42
N PRO A 24 -6.97 -4.93 -11.63
CA PRO A 24 -8.05 -4.73 -10.65
C PRO A 24 -7.58 -4.08 -9.32
N SER A 25 -6.27 -4.03 -9.03
CA SER A 25 -5.76 -3.70 -7.69
C SER A 25 -6.02 -2.26 -7.24
N LEU A 26 -6.01 -1.28 -8.14
CA LEU A 26 -6.29 0.12 -7.79
C LEU A 26 -7.77 0.37 -7.45
N ALA A 27 -8.68 -0.19 -8.24
CA ALA A 27 -10.12 -0.07 -7.99
C ALA A 27 -10.53 -0.79 -6.69
N ASN A 28 -9.94 -1.95 -6.42
CA ASN A 28 -10.15 -2.65 -5.15
C ASN A 28 -9.58 -1.86 -3.97
N SER A 29 -8.41 -1.24 -4.11
CA SER A 29 -7.81 -0.41 -3.06
C SER A 29 -8.69 0.78 -2.69
N GLU A 30 -9.30 1.46 -3.66
CA GLU A 30 -10.19 2.60 -3.39
C GLU A 30 -11.47 2.15 -2.66
N ALA A 31 -12.06 1.03 -3.09
CA ALA A 31 -13.25 0.47 -2.45
C ALA A 31 -13.01 0.06 -0.98
N ILE A 32 -11.85 -0.52 -0.66
CA ILE A 32 -11.51 -0.89 0.73
C ILE A 32 -11.26 0.35 1.60
N LEU A 33 -10.68 1.41 1.05
CA LEU A 33 -10.51 2.67 1.78
C LEU A 33 -11.85 3.35 2.06
N GLU A 34 -12.77 3.34 1.08
CA GLU A 34 -14.13 3.84 1.29
C GLU A 34 -14.86 3.01 2.35
N LYS A 35 -14.72 1.68 2.31
CA LYS A 35 -15.31 0.80 3.33
C LYS A 35 -14.74 1.04 4.72
N GLN A 36 -13.44 1.28 4.82
CA GLN A 36 -12.83 1.67 6.09
C GLN A 36 -13.42 2.99 6.61
N ALA A 37 -13.58 4.00 5.76
CA ALA A 37 -14.17 5.27 6.16
C ALA A 37 -15.63 5.13 6.66
N GLU A 38 -16.41 4.26 6.03
CA GLU A 38 -17.76 3.90 6.48
C GLU A 38 -17.74 3.24 7.87
N ILE A 39 -16.84 2.28 8.06
CA ILE A 39 -16.67 1.58 9.35
C ILE A 39 -16.20 2.57 10.43
N ASP A 40 -15.25 3.45 10.12
CA ASP A 40 -14.73 4.43 11.06
C ASP A 40 -15.82 5.41 11.50
N GLN A 41 -16.64 5.87 10.55
CA GLN A 41 -17.79 6.73 10.85
C GLN A 41 -18.77 6.02 11.79
N TYR A 42 -19.08 4.75 11.53
CA TYR A 42 -19.96 3.97 12.38
C TYR A 42 -19.39 3.77 13.79
N LEU A 43 -18.16 3.24 13.88
CA LEU A 43 -17.53 2.81 15.14
C LEU A 43 -17.12 3.96 16.05
N PHE A 44 -16.68 5.08 15.49
CA PHE A 44 -16.05 6.17 16.25
C PHE A 44 -16.87 7.45 16.30
N VAL A 45 -17.99 7.53 15.56
CA VAL A 45 -18.82 8.74 15.51
C VAL A 45 -20.28 8.43 15.76
N ASP A 46 -20.90 7.61 14.91
CA ASP A 46 -22.35 7.44 14.91
C ASP A 46 -22.84 6.54 16.05
N HIS A 47 -22.06 5.50 16.41
CA HIS A 47 -22.44 4.48 17.39
C HIS A 47 -21.41 4.29 18.52
N LEU A 48 -20.51 5.25 18.73
CA LEU A 48 -19.44 5.14 19.73
C LEU A 48 -19.97 4.76 21.11
N ASP A 49 -20.98 5.49 21.60
CA ASP A 49 -21.54 5.28 22.94
C ASP A 49 -22.19 3.89 23.09
N GLU A 50 -22.93 3.43 22.07
CA GLU A 50 -23.60 2.12 22.08
C GLU A 50 -22.58 0.97 22.08
N ILE A 51 -21.52 1.10 21.29
CA ILE A 51 -20.43 0.13 21.18
C ILE A 51 -19.65 0.03 22.49
N GLU A 52 -19.36 1.17 23.13
CA GLU A 52 -18.72 1.20 24.44
C GLU A 52 -19.62 0.62 25.53
N GLU A 53 -20.93 0.88 25.50
CA GLU A 53 -21.90 0.32 26.47
C GLU A 53 -22.01 -1.21 26.37
N MET A 54 -21.85 -1.77 25.16
CA MET A 54 -21.72 -3.22 24.95
C MET A 54 -20.38 -3.80 25.43
N GLY A 55 -19.43 -2.96 25.85
CA GLY A 55 -18.10 -3.41 26.29
C GLY A 55 -17.16 -3.76 25.13
N ILE A 56 -17.47 -3.29 23.92
CA ILE A 56 -16.61 -3.48 22.74
C ILE A 56 -15.64 -2.30 22.68
N HIS A 57 -14.36 -2.55 22.95
CA HIS A 57 -13.33 -1.52 22.80
C HIS A 57 -12.55 -1.72 21.50
N VAL A 58 -12.85 -0.89 20.51
CA VAL A 58 -12.14 -0.85 19.23
C VAL A 58 -10.80 -0.14 19.42
N THR A 59 -9.72 -0.79 19.02
CA THR A 59 -8.35 -0.28 19.13
C THR A 59 -7.85 0.35 17.83
N HIS A 60 -8.26 -0.19 16.68
CA HIS A 60 -7.90 0.31 15.36
C HIS A 60 -8.80 -0.30 14.27
N THR A 61 -8.81 0.36 13.12
CA THR A 61 -9.27 -0.16 11.84
C THR A 61 -8.13 -0.05 10.82
N SER A 62 -8.00 -1.03 9.93
CA SER A 62 -6.94 -0.99 8.91
C SER A 62 -7.35 -1.66 7.61
N PRO A 63 -7.08 -1.06 6.43
CA PRO A 63 -7.35 -1.69 5.16
C PRO A 63 -6.27 -2.75 4.87
N VAL A 64 -6.68 -3.99 4.61
CA VAL A 64 -5.81 -5.14 4.33
C VAL A 64 -6.25 -5.84 3.05
N ASP A 65 -5.52 -5.61 1.95
CA ASP A 65 -5.75 -6.20 0.62
C ASP A 65 -7.20 -6.02 0.12
N THR A 66 -8.09 -6.94 0.49
CA THR A 66 -9.50 -6.98 0.09
C THR A 66 -10.50 -6.84 1.25
N TYR A 67 -10.07 -6.52 2.46
CA TYR A 67 -10.94 -6.38 3.64
C TYR A 67 -10.44 -5.29 4.59
N VAL A 68 -11.25 -4.93 5.59
CA VAL A 68 -10.88 -4.05 6.70
C VAL A 68 -10.70 -4.88 7.97
N GLU A 69 -9.53 -4.81 8.56
CA GLU A 69 -9.24 -5.38 9.87
C GLU A 69 -9.80 -4.47 10.96
N ILE A 70 -10.51 -5.03 11.94
CA ILE A 70 -11.02 -4.33 13.12
C ILE A 70 -10.39 -4.98 14.35
N GLY A 71 -9.51 -4.25 15.04
CA GLY A 71 -8.90 -4.76 16.26
C GLY A 71 -9.72 -4.40 17.48
N ILE A 72 -10.12 -5.39 18.29
CA ILE A 72 -10.85 -5.21 19.55
C ILE A 72 -10.07 -5.75 20.73
N SER A 73 -10.18 -5.15 21.92
CA SER A 73 -9.53 -5.68 23.13
C SER A 73 -10.35 -5.43 24.41
N PRO A 74 -10.74 -6.49 25.15
CA PRO A 74 -10.44 -7.89 24.89
C PRO A 74 -11.20 -8.44 23.68
N TYR A 75 -10.61 -9.40 22.96
CA TYR A 75 -11.32 -10.16 21.95
C TYR A 75 -12.33 -11.13 22.58
N SER A 76 -13.53 -11.19 22.00
CA SER A 76 -14.50 -12.25 22.25
C SER A 76 -15.17 -12.64 20.94
N ASP A 77 -15.53 -13.91 20.80
CA ASP A 77 -16.23 -14.41 19.61
C ASP A 77 -17.58 -13.70 19.42
N GLU A 78 -18.27 -13.38 20.52
CA GLU A 78 -19.55 -12.64 20.51
C GLU A 78 -19.41 -11.23 19.92
N HIS A 79 -18.39 -10.47 20.34
CA HIS A 79 -18.16 -9.13 19.80
C HIS A 79 -17.69 -9.19 18.34
N ALA A 80 -16.88 -10.19 18.01
CA ALA A 80 -16.41 -10.40 16.65
C ALA A 80 -17.56 -10.76 15.70
N GLU A 81 -18.47 -11.63 16.14
CA GLU A 81 -19.67 -12.01 15.37
C GLU A 81 -20.58 -10.80 15.16
N TYR A 82 -20.86 -10.02 16.22
CA TYR A 82 -21.66 -8.80 16.13
C TYR A 82 -21.13 -7.81 15.07
N LEU A 83 -19.83 -7.48 15.11
CA LEU A 83 -19.23 -6.57 14.14
C LEU A 83 -19.21 -7.17 12.72
N THR A 84 -19.02 -8.48 12.62
CA THR A 84 -19.05 -9.19 11.33
C THR A 84 -20.44 -9.20 10.71
N GLU A 85 -21.50 -9.34 11.51
CA GLU A 85 -22.90 -9.30 11.05
C GLU A 85 -23.28 -7.91 10.50
N ILE A 86 -22.76 -6.84 11.09
CA ILE A 86 -23.03 -5.46 10.66
C ILE A 86 -22.34 -5.15 9.33
N PHE A 87 -21.05 -5.46 9.24
CA PHE A 87 -20.22 -4.99 8.12
C PHE A 87 -20.03 -6.02 7.00
N GLY A 88 -20.39 -7.28 7.22
CA GLY A 88 -20.28 -8.39 6.27
C GLY A 88 -18.95 -9.14 6.38
N ALA A 89 -19.03 -10.46 6.51
CA ALA A 89 -17.88 -11.36 6.66
C ALA A 89 -16.91 -11.35 5.46
N GLU A 90 -17.35 -10.85 4.31
CA GLU A 90 -16.53 -10.68 3.13
C GLU A 90 -15.67 -9.40 3.16
N PHE A 91 -16.07 -8.40 3.96
CA PHE A 91 -15.44 -7.08 3.99
C PHE A 91 -14.68 -6.79 5.27
N VAL A 92 -14.93 -7.54 6.34
CA VAL A 92 -14.23 -7.32 7.62
C VAL A 92 -13.62 -8.58 8.18
N LYS A 93 -12.56 -8.37 8.97
CA LYS A 93 -11.97 -9.39 9.83
C LYS A 93 -11.69 -8.80 11.19
N VAL A 94 -12.33 -9.37 12.22
CA VAL A 94 -12.11 -8.94 13.60
C VAL A 94 -10.93 -9.70 14.21
N VAL A 95 -10.03 -8.99 14.86
CA VAL A 95 -8.80 -9.54 15.46
C VAL A 95 -8.60 -9.01 16.88
N GLU A 96 -7.74 -9.67 17.67
CA GLU A 96 -7.29 -9.11 18.95
C GLU A 96 -6.46 -7.85 18.68
N GLY A 97 -6.94 -6.74 19.23
CA GLY A 97 -6.34 -5.43 19.14
C GLY A 97 -5.34 -5.17 20.25
N GLN A 98 -4.48 -4.17 20.06
CA GLN A 98 -3.58 -3.66 21.11
C GLN A 98 -3.75 -2.15 21.18
N GLN A 99 -3.99 -1.62 22.37
CA GLN A 99 -4.10 -0.17 22.55
C GLN A 99 -2.73 0.51 22.36
N ALA A 100 -2.72 1.59 21.58
CA ALA A 100 -1.55 2.45 21.52
C ALA A 100 -1.39 3.22 22.83
N VAL A 101 -0.20 3.14 23.44
CA VAL A 101 0.19 3.97 24.59
C VAL A 101 0.97 5.18 24.11
N THR A 102 0.58 6.35 24.61
CA THR A 102 1.29 7.60 24.32
C THR A 102 2.71 7.53 24.86
N LEU A 103 3.71 7.71 23.99
CA LEU A 103 5.10 7.84 24.41
C LEU A 103 5.29 9.16 25.17
N THR A 104 5.50 9.09 26.48
CA THR A 104 5.87 10.27 27.28
C THR A 104 7.38 10.53 27.15
N THR A 105 7.77 11.57 26.44
CA THR A 105 9.15 12.06 26.44
C THR A 105 9.37 12.82 27.73
N GLY A 106 9.73 12.08 28.79
CA GLY A 106 10.10 12.67 30.08
C GLY A 106 11.44 13.40 29.96
N ALA A 107 11.40 14.72 29.88
CA ALA A 107 12.49 15.57 30.35
C ALA A 107 12.48 15.56 31.88
N ASP A 108 12.95 14.45 32.47
CA ASP A 108 13.39 14.38 33.88
C ASP A 108 14.24 13.12 34.09
N THR A 109 15.31 13.02 33.31
CA THR A 109 16.46 12.20 33.70
C THR A 109 17.53 13.15 34.22
N VAL A 110 17.65 13.23 35.55
CA VAL A 110 18.89 13.64 36.20
C VAL A 110 20.00 12.72 35.69
N SER A 111 20.79 13.24 34.77
CA SER A 111 21.95 12.60 34.15
C SER A 111 23.05 12.43 35.20
N PRO A 112 23.57 11.23 35.48
CA PRO A 112 24.87 11.12 36.14
C PRO A 112 25.91 11.54 35.10
N GLU A 113 26.51 12.70 35.36
CA GLU A 113 27.63 13.30 34.67
C GLU A 113 28.66 12.23 34.28
N THR A 114 28.66 11.79 33.02
CA THR A 114 29.76 11.00 32.47
C THR A 114 30.67 11.95 31.74
N ALA A 115 31.82 12.16 32.35
CA ALA A 115 32.87 13.08 31.94
C ALA A 115 33.21 12.97 30.45
N ILE A 116 33.32 14.15 29.85
CA ILE A 116 33.88 14.43 28.54
C ILE A 116 35.28 13.80 28.44
N ASN A 117 35.49 12.93 27.46
CA ASN A 117 36.81 12.68 26.90
C ASN A 117 36.74 12.94 25.39
N ASN A 118 37.24 14.11 24.99
CA ASN A 118 37.50 14.42 23.59
C ASN A 118 38.60 13.49 23.07
N HIS A 119 38.32 12.74 22.02
CA HIS A 119 39.37 12.25 21.12
C HIS A 119 38.92 12.46 19.67
N THR A 120 39.42 13.54 19.09
CA THR A 120 39.39 13.78 17.65
C THR A 120 40.49 12.92 17.03
N GLU A 121 40.10 11.90 16.28
CA GLU A 121 40.93 11.32 15.22
C GLU A 121 40.06 11.07 13.99
N GLU A 122 40.24 11.90 12.96
CA GLU A 122 39.97 11.50 11.59
C GLU A 122 40.99 10.42 11.19
N THR A 123 40.57 9.36 10.49
CA THR A 123 41.21 8.87 9.24
C THR A 123 40.45 7.65 8.69
N SER A 124 39.77 7.87 7.56
CA SER A 124 39.70 7.07 6.33
C SER A 124 39.74 5.53 6.37
N GLY A 125 38.69 4.90 5.80
CA GLY A 125 38.84 3.59 5.13
C GLY A 125 37.58 2.79 4.80
N SER A 126 36.88 3.14 3.69
CA SER A 126 36.24 2.24 2.67
C SER A 126 35.29 1.10 3.14
N THR A 127 34.11 0.79 2.61
CA THR A 127 33.41 1.09 1.33
C THR A 127 31.98 0.54 1.49
N SER A 128 30.94 1.30 1.15
CA SER A 128 29.79 0.72 0.45
C SER A 128 29.27 1.76 -0.54
N ALA A 129 29.46 1.41 -1.81
CA ALA A 129 29.26 2.24 -2.98
C ALA A 129 27.88 2.88 -3.01
N SER A 130 27.84 4.21 -3.12
CA SER A 130 26.68 4.90 -3.65
C SER A 130 26.50 4.46 -5.11
N VAL A 131 25.41 3.75 -5.36
CA VAL A 131 25.07 3.18 -6.66
C VAL A 131 24.57 4.29 -7.59
N TRP A 132 25.50 4.97 -8.25
CA TRP A 132 25.26 6.00 -9.27
C TRP A 132 25.39 5.44 -10.71
N TRP A 133 24.98 4.19 -10.97
CA TRP A 133 25.06 3.57 -12.30
C TRP A 133 23.72 3.46 -13.04
N PHE A 134 22.59 3.82 -12.42
CA PHE A 134 21.28 3.67 -13.08
C PHE A 134 20.86 4.82 -14.00
N THR A 135 21.63 5.90 -14.11
CA THR A 135 21.34 6.98 -15.09
C THR A 135 21.70 6.58 -16.53
N GLY A 136 22.41 5.48 -16.75
CA GLY A 136 22.82 5.03 -18.09
C GLY A 136 21.78 4.17 -18.83
N ILE A 137 21.03 3.31 -18.13
CA ILE A 137 20.13 2.34 -18.78
C ILE A 137 18.85 3.05 -19.30
N GLY A 138 18.37 4.05 -18.58
CA GLY A 138 17.18 4.82 -18.99
C GLY A 138 17.39 5.60 -20.30
N ALA A 139 18.57 6.20 -20.50
CA ALA A 139 18.86 6.98 -21.70
C ALA A 139 18.99 6.11 -22.97
N VAL A 140 19.53 4.89 -22.85
CA VAL A 140 19.67 3.94 -23.98
C VAL A 140 18.29 3.43 -24.41
N LEU A 141 17.39 3.12 -23.47
CA LEU A 141 16.03 2.68 -23.80
C LEU A 141 15.22 3.79 -24.49
N LEU A 142 15.35 5.03 -24.03
CA LEU A 142 14.65 6.17 -24.63
C LEU A 142 15.14 6.46 -26.06
N ALA A 143 16.46 6.35 -26.30
CA ALA A 143 17.05 6.51 -27.63
C ALA A 143 16.61 5.42 -28.62
N VAL A 144 16.51 4.15 -28.17
CA VAL A 144 16.02 3.04 -29.00
C VAL A 144 14.56 3.23 -29.39
N VAL A 145 13.71 3.68 -28.45
CA VAL A 145 12.29 3.98 -28.74
C VAL A 145 12.19 5.11 -29.78
N LEU A 146 12.93 6.20 -29.60
CA LEU A 146 12.90 7.33 -30.52
C LEU A 146 13.38 6.94 -31.93
N PHE A 147 14.47 6.18 -32.02
CA PHE A 147 15.01 5.69 -33.29
C PHE A 147 14.01 4.80 -34.05
N THR A 148 13.32 3.92 -33.32
CA THR A 148 12.33 3.01 -33.92
C THR A 148 11.11 3.75 -34.45
N VAL A 149 10.64 4.78 -33.73
CA VAL A 149 9.52 5.64 -34.15
C VAL A 149 9.87 6.45 -35.40
N ILE A 150 11.07 7.04 -35.45
CA ILE A 150 11.52 7.84 -36.60
C ILE A 150 11.69 6.96 -37.85
N ARG A 151 12.23 5.75 -37.71
CA ARG A 151 12.40 4.82 -38.84
C ARG A 151 11.06 4.38 -39.44
N ARG A 152 10.03 4.18 -38.61
CA ARG A 152 8.67 3.82 -39.08
C ARG A 152 8.04 4.92 -39.93
N ARG A 153 8.28 6.21 -39.62
CA ARG A 153 7.74 7.33 -40.40
C ARG A 153 8.35 7.48 -41.79
N LYS A 154 9.59 7.03 -42.00
CA LYS A 154 10.23 7.09 -43.33
C LYS A 154 9.80 5.96 -44.28
N GLN A 155 9.21 4.87 -43.79
CA GLN A 155 8.75 3.76 -44.64
C GLN A 155 7.32 3.93 -45.16
N THR A 156 6.56 4.90 -44.65
CA THR A 156 5.22 5.25 -45.13
C THR A 156 5.21 6.32 -46.24
N VAL A 157 6.39 6.77 -46.68
CA VAL A 157 6.54 7.68 -47.82
C VAL A 157 7.52 7.06 -48.81
N SER A 158 7.06 6.02 -49.50
CA SER A 158 7.55 5.60 -50.81
C SER A 158 6.47 4.81 -51.53
#